data_AF-A0A2S9GDU4-F1
#
_entry.id   AF-A0A2S9GDU4-F1
#
_cell.length_a   1.000
_cell.length_b   1.000
_cell.length_c   1.000
_cell.angle_alpha   90.00
_cell.angle_beta   90.00
_cell.angle_gamma   90.00
#
_symmetry.space_group_name_H-M   'P 1'
#
loop_
_entity.id
_entity.type
_entity.pdbx_description
1 polymer ?
#
loop_
_entity_poly.entity_id
_entity_poly.type
_entity_poly.pdbx_seq_one_letter_code
_entity_poly.pdbx_strand_id
1 'polypeptide(L)'
;MTSGTAVANLGPAVVEANYARVPLIVLSANRPYELLGTGANQTFEQLGYFGTQVRASISLGLAEDTPESIESLNGQWRSATCRVL
;
A
#
# COMPACT_ATOMS: atom_id res chain seq x y z
N MET A 1 -1.42 -4.35 -7.83
CA MET A 1 -1.37 -5.82 -7.86
C MET A 1 -2.07 -6.41 -6.63
N THR A 2 -2.29 -7.74 -6.63
CA THR A 2 -2.83 -8.48 -5.47
C THR A 2 -1.83 -8.56 -4.31
N SER A 3 -2.28 -9.11 -3.17
CA SER A 3 -1.47 -9.33 -1.97
C SER A 3 -0.42 -10.42 -2.15
N GLY A 4 0.45 -10.59 -1.16
CA GLY A 4 1.46 -11.66 -1.16
C GLY A 4 2.64 -11.40 -2.09
N THR A 5 3.22 -12.48 -2.63
CA THR A 5 4.46 -12.42 -3.43
C THR A 5 4.35 -11.55 -4.69
N ALA A 6 3.14 -11.25 -5.17
CA ALA A 6 2.94 -10.29 -6.26
C ALA A 6 3.53 -8.91 -5.94
N VAL A 7 3.48 -8.47 -4.68
CA VAL A 7 4.14 -7.24 -4.21
C VAL A 7 5.66 -7.41 -4.17
N ALA A 8 6.15 -8.54 -3.66
CA ALA A 8 7.58 -8.82 -3.58
C ALA A 8 8.28 -8.82 -4.95
N ASN A 9 7.57 -9.28 -5.99
CA ASN A 9 8.07 -9.29 -7.37
C ASN A 9 8.32 -7.88 -7.95
N LEU A 10 7.81 -6.82 -7.32
CA LEU A 10 8.15 -5.44 -7.73
C LEU A 10 9.48 -4.94 -7.17
N GLY A 11 10.16 -5.71 -6.31
CA GLY A 11 11.45 -5.32 -5.73
C GLY A 11 12.46 -4.79 -6.74
N PRO A 12 12.75 -5.51 -7.84
CA PRO A 12 13.70 -5.04 -8.86
C PRO A 12 13.29 -3.70 -9.49
N ALA A 13 12.02 -3.54 -9.87
CA ALA A 13 11.51 -2.31 -10.48
C ALA A 13 11.51 -1.13 -9.51
N VAL A 14 11.21 -1.37 -8.22
CA VAL A 14 11.24 -0.34 -7.17
C VAL A 14 12.67 0.14 -6.92
N VAL A 15 13.64 -0.78 -6.85
CA VAL A 15 15.06 -0.43 -6.71
C VAL A 15 15.52 0.39 -7.91
N GLU A 16 15.22 -0.04 -9.13
CA GLU A 16 15.59 0.72 -10.34
C GLU A 16 14.95 2.12 -10.33
N ALA A 17 13.66 2.22 -10.05
CA ALA A 17 12.96 3.50 -9.99
C ALA A 17 13.55 4.46 -8.94
N ASN A 18 14.03 3.92 -7.80
CA ASN A 18 14.72 4.70 -6.79
C ASN A 18 15.99 5.36 -7.34
N TYR A 19 16.88 4.56 -7.94
CA TYR A 19 18.17 5.04 -8.45
C TYR A 19 18.03 5.91 -9.71
N ALA A 20 17.10 5.56 -10.60
CA ALA A 20 16.80 6.33 -11.81
C ALA A 20 15.92 7.56 -11.55
N ARG A 21 15.46 7.77 -10.31
CA ARG A 21 14.54 8.86 -9.91
C ARG A 21 13.24 8.88 -10.74
N VAL A 22 12.72 7.70 -11.05
CA VAL A 22 11.46 7.54 -11.81
C VAL A 22 10.28 7.60 -10.83
N PRO A 23 9.23 8.40 -11.12
CA PRO A 23 8.04 8.47 -10.28
C PRO A 23 7.13 7.23 -10.48
N LEU A 24 7.54 6.09 -9.91
CA LEU A 24 6.79 4.84 -9.95
C LEU A 24 5.85 4.72 -8.74
N ILE A 25 4.54 4.55 -9.00
CA ILE A 25 3.54 4.25 -7.97
C ILE A 25 3.28 2.75 -7.92
N VAL A 26 3.54 2.13 -6.77
CA VAL A 26 3.17 0.74 -6.50
C VAL A 26 1.87 0.71 -5.70
N LEU A 27 0.77 0.36 -6.37
CA LEU A 27 -0.54 0.17 -5.73
C LEU A 27 -0.80 -1.32 -5.49
N SER A 28 -0.76 -1.76 -4.23
CA SER A 28 -1.01 -3.15 -3.82
C SER A 28 -2.29 -3.29 -2.99
N ALA A 29 -3.12 -4.28 -3.31
CA ALA A 29 -4.17 -4.73 -2.40
C ALA A 29 -3.57 -5.54 -1.25
N ASN A 30 -4.23 -5.55 -0.10
CA ASN A 30 -3.84 -6.34 1.06
C ASN A 30 -5.08 -6.93 1.76
N ARG A 31 -4.85 -7.92 2.62
CA ARG A 31 -5.83 -8.34 3.63
C ARG A 31 -5.87 -7.29 4.77
N PRO A 32 -6.97 -7.22 5.54
CA PRO A 32 -7.01 -6.46 6.79
C PRO A 32 -5.79 -6.79 7.68
N TYR A 33 -5.20 -5.77 8.31
CA TYR A 33 -3.94 -5.92 9.06
C TYR A 33 -4.08 -6.87 10.25
N GLU A 34 -5.28 -7.03 10.77
CA GLU A 34 -5.64 -7.92 11.87
C GLU A 34 -5.49 -9.41 11.47
N LEU A 35 -5.45 -9.71 10.16
CA LEU A 35 -5.22 -11.08 9.66
C LEU A 35 -3.73 -11.43 9.55
N LEU A 36 -2.82 -10.48 9.76
CA LEU A 36 -1.38 -10.75 9.75
C LEU A 36 -1.00 -11.67 10.93
N GLY A 37 -0.16 -12.67 10.69
CA GLY A 37 0.26 -13.65 11.70
C GLY A 37 -0.77 -14.73 12.05
N THR A 38 -1.96 -14.71 11.44
CA THR A 38 -3.03 -15.70 11.70
C THR A 38 -2.92 -16.99 10.86
N GLY A 39 -2.00 -17.03 9.89
CA GLY A 39 -1.94 -18.08 8.87
C GLY A 39 -2.88 -17.83 7.67
N ALA A 40 -3.51 -16.66 7.57
CA ALA A 40 -4.34 -16.29 6.44
C ALA A 40 -3.57 -16.40 5.09
N ASN A 41 -4.17 -17.11 4.13
CA ASN A 41 -3.55 -17.34 2.82
C ASN A 41 -3.23 -16.02 2.09
N GLN A 42 -2.08 -15.97 1.40
CA GLN A 42 -1.58 -14.80 0.66
C GLN A 42 -1.47 -13.52 1.51
N THR A 43 -1.01 -13.66 2.75
CA THR A 43 -0.77 -12.56 3.68
C THR A 43 0.70 -12.56 4.10
N PHE A 44 1.33 -11.38 4.13
CA PHE A 44 2.66 -11.15 4.70
C PHE A 44 2.80 -9.67 5.08
N GLU A 45 3.92 -9.30 5.70
CA GLU A 45 4.29 -7.94 6.09
C GLU A 45 4.51 -7.04 4.84
N GLN A 46 3.43 -6.61 4.19
CA GLN A 46 3.47 -5.77 2.99
C GLN A 46 3.92 -4.33 3.27
N LEU A 47 3.42 -3.74 4.36
CA LEU A 47 3.71 -2.35 4.69
C LEU A 47 5.17 -2.24 5.14
N GLY A 48 5.96 -1.43 4.43
CA GLY A 48 7.39 -1.26 4.72
C GLY A 48 8.29 -2.32 4.08
N TYR A 49 7.77 -3.29 3.31
CA TYR A 49 8.57 -4.32 2.65
C TYR A 49 9.72 -3.75 1.80
N PHE A 50 9.48 -2.64 1.08
CA PHE A 50 10.50 -1.99 0.25
C PHE A 50 11.50 -1.12 1.04
N GLY A 51 11.31 -0.96 2.35
CA GLY A 51 12.19 -0.20 3.23
C GLY A 51 12.51 1.21 2.71
N THR A 52 13.79 1.52 2.64
CA THR A 52 14.30 2.84 2.21
C THR A 52 14.32 3.06 0.70
N GLN A 53 13.90 2.07 -0.11
CA GLN A 53 13.89 2.20 -1.56
C GLN A 53 12.73 3.08 -2.05
N VAL A 54 11.65 3.17 -1.29
CA VAL A 54 10.48 4.01 -1.62
C VAL A 54 10.58 5.39 -0.99
N ARG A 55 9.98 6.40 -1.63
CA ARG A 55 9.88 7.77 -1.09
C ARG A 55 8.87 7.88 0.05
N ALA A 56 7.79 7.11 -0.03
CA ALA A 56 6.76 7.02 0.98
C ALA A 56 6.13 5.62 0.93
N SER A 57 5.68 5.14 2.09
CA SER A 57 4.77 4.00 2.21
C SER A 57 3.52 4.49 2.92
N ILE A 58 2.38 4.46 2.22
CA ILE A 58 1.11 4.99 2.73
C ILE A 58 0.07 3.87 2.72
N SER A 59 -0.70 3.76 3.81
CA SER A 59 -1.88 2.90 3.90
C SER A 59 -3.14 3.74 4.01
N LEU A 60 -4.22 3.30 3.35
CA LEU A 60 -5.51 4.02 3.32
C LEU A 60 -6.42 3.71 4.51
N GLY A 61 -6.09 2.69 5.31
CA GLY A 61 -7.01 2.13 6.31
C GLY A 61 -8.06 1.20 5.68
N LEU A 62 -8.75 0.44 6.53
CA LEU A 62 -9.87 -0.40 6.10
C LEU A 62 -11.10 0.51 5.89
N ALA A 63 -11.82 0.30 4.80
CA ALA A 63 -13.07 1.02 4.58
C ALA A 63 -14.15 0.49 5.53
N GLU A 64 -14.72 1.36 6.34
CA GLU A 64 -15.87 1.06 7.19
C GLU A 64 -17.17 1.32 6.43
N ASP A 65 -18.18 0.48 6.65
CA ASP A 65 -19.50 0.64 6.05
C ASP A 65 -20.39 1.53 6.93
N THR A 66 -19.97 2.79 7.06
CA THR A 66 -20.63 3.83 7.87
C THR A 66 -20.99 5.02 6.98
N PRO A 67 -22.24 5.09 6.47
CA PRO A 67 -22.66 6.10 5.49
C PRO A 67 -22.42 7.56 5.94
N GLU A 68 -22.56 7.83 7.24
CA GLU A 68 -22.35 9.16 7.83
C GLU A 68 -20.89 9.64 7.77
N SER A 69 -19.95 8.73 7.53
CA SER A 69 -18.50 9.02 7.53
C SER A 69 -17.90 9.21 6.13
N ILE A 70 -18.66 8.93 5.05
CA ILE A 70 -18.13 8.87 3.68
C ILE A 70 -17.47 10.18 3.24
N GLU A 71 -18.03 11.34 3.59
CA GLU A 71 -17.46 12.63 3.21
C GLU A 71 -16.09 12.88 3.87
N SER A 72 -15.97 12.54 5.15
CA SER A 72 -14.70 12.60 5.90
C SER A 72 -13.68 11.61 5.32
N LEU A 73 -14.08 10.36 5.07
CA LEU A 73 -13.23 9.32 4.49
C LEU A 73 -12.73 9.72 3.09
N ASN A 74 -13.59 10.33 2.26
CA ASN A 74 -13.22 10.81 0.94
C ASN A 74 -12.12 11.89 1.02
N GLY A 75 -12.24 12.85 1.95
CA GLY A 75 -11.19 13.84 2.20
C GLY A 75 -9.86 13.20 2.59
N GLN A 76 -9.88 12.20 3.48
CA GLN A 76 -8.69 11.47 3.92
C GLN A 76 -8.06 10.65 2.77
N TRP A 77 -8.84 9.90 2.00
CA TRP A 77 -8.36 9.10 0.88
C TRP A 77 -7.77 9.97 -0.23
N ARG A 78 -8.41 11.10 -0.55
CA ARG A 78 -7.87 12.08 -1.51
C ARG A 78 -6.56 12.67 -1.02
N SER A 79 -6.50 13.10 0.24
CA SER A 79 -5.26 13.62 0.83
C SER A 79 -4.13 12.58 0.77
N ALA A 80 -4.42 11.32 1.11
CA ALA A 80 -3.44 10.24 1.02
C ALA A 80 -2.96 9.98 -0.41
N THR A 81 -3.86 10.01 -1.39
CA THR A 81 -3.54 9.82 -2.81
C THR A 81 -2.73 11.00 -3.37
N CYS A 82 -3.06 12.24 -3.00
CA CYS A 82 -2.31 13.42 -3.44
C CYS A 82 -0.88 13.48 -2.89
N ARG A 83 -0.53 12.72 -1.85
CA ARG A 83 0.86 12.65 -1.34
C ARG A 83 1.79 11.81 -2.23
N VAL A 84 1.24 11.04 -3.18
CA VAL A 84 2.03 10.17 -4.08
C VAL A 84 1.95 10.57 -5.55
N LEU A 85 1.15 11.58 -5.89
CA LEU A 85 1.05 12.21 -7.21
C LEU A 85 1.94 13.44 -7.27
#